data_AF-A0AAV4J367-F1
#
_entry.id   AF-A0AAV4J367-F1
#
_cell.length_a   1.000
_cell.length_b   1.000
_cell.length_c   1.000
_cell.angle_alpha   90.00
_cell.angle_beta   90.00
_cell.angle_gamma   90.00
#
_symmetry.space_group_name_H-M   'P 1'
#
loop_
_entity.id
_entity.type
_entity.pdbx_description
1 polymer ?
#
loop_
_entity_poly.entity_id
_entity_poly.type
_entity_poly.pdbx_seq_one_letter_code
_entity_poly.pdbx_strand_id
1 'polypeptide(L)'
;MRDFFVSYGYPLKILDDAWNRVFKISRTDALIPRPEQSSRRTKLTMAYHPHNLVARKIVFNNLSILQAAPDAGEVFDEPPLVVYRRAKNIRDILVRSRISASHDS
;
A
#
# COMPACT_ATOMS: atom_id res chain seq x y z
N MET A 1 -22.00 0.51 14.36
CA MET A 1 -20.72 0.49 13.60
C MET A 1 -20.86 -0.18 12.24
N ARG A 2 -21.63 -1.26 12.10
CA ARG A 2 -21.95 -1.87 10.80
C ARG A 2 -22.66 -0.89 9.85
N ASP A 3 -23.65 -0.17 10.34
CA ASP A 3 -24.48 0.75 9.54
C ASP A 3 -23.67 1.92 8.96
N PHE A 4 -22.60 2.33 9.66
CA PHE A 4 -21.65 3.31 9.15
C PHE A 4 -21.00 2.82 7.84
N PHE A 5 -20.54 1.57 7.78
CA PHE A 5 -19.93 1.07 6.55
C PHE A 5 -20.96 0.81 5.45
N VAL A 6 -22.19 0.44 5.82
CA VAL A 6 -23.29 0.31 4.85
C VAL A 6 -23.61 1.66 4.19
N SER A 7 -23.69 2.74 4.97
CA SER A 7 -23.98 4.08 4.44
C SER A 7 -22.87 4.63 3.54
N TYR A 8 -21.61 4.22 3.76
CA TYR A 8 -20.47 4.51 2.89
C TYR A 8 -20.41 3.62 1.63
N GLY A 9 -21.38 2.72 1.43
CA GLY A 9 -21.48 1.91 0.22
C GLY A 9 -20.62 0.65 0.21
N TYR A 10 -20.15 0.17 1.36
CA TYR A 10 -19.44 -1.11 1.42
C TYR A 10 -20.41 -2.28 1.15
N PRO A 11 -20.04 -3.25 0.30
CA PRO A 11 -20.86 -4.43 0.04
C PRO A 11 -21.15 -5.24 1.31
N LEU A 12 -22.42 -5.63 1.52
CA LEU A 12 -22.86 -6.36 2.72
C LEU A 12 -22.06 -7.65 2.97
N LYS A 13 -21.76 -8.40 1.90
CA LYS A 13 -20.97 -9.63 1.97
C LYS A 13 -19.61 -9.43 2.63
N ILE A 14 -18.91 -8.33 2.30
CA ILE A 14 -17.60 -8.02 2.89
C ILE A 14 -17.75 -7.72 4.37
N LEU A 15 -18.83 -7.01 4.75
CA LEU A 15 -19.11 -6.68 6.14
C LEU A 15 -19.46 -7.91 6.97
N ASP A 16 -20.26 -8.82 6.42
CA ASP A 16 -20.60 -10.09 7.07
C ASP A 16 -19.37 -10.96 7.28
N ASP A 17 -18.54 -11.11 6.24
CA ASP A 17 -17.29 -11.86 6.33
C ASP A 17 -16.33 -11.26 7.35
N ALA A 18 -16.22 -9.92 7.39
CA ALA A 18 -15.38 -9.23 8.36
C ALA A 18 -15.91 -9.43 9.79
N TRP A 19 -17.22 -9.27 9.99
CA TRP A 19 -17.85 -9.49 11.29
C TRP A 19 -17.67 -10.91 11.79
N ASN A 20 -17.91 -11.90 10.93
CA ASN A 20 -17.73 -13.31 11.26
C ASN A 20 -16.28 -13.64 11.65
N ARG A 21 -15.28 -12.89 11.17
CA ARG A 21 -13.88 -13.05 11.60
C ARG A 21 -13.63 -12.41 12.96
N VAL A 22 -14.10 -11.19 13.16
CA VAL A 22 -13.85 -10.42 14.39
C VAL A 22 -14.55 -11.07 15.58
N PHE A 23 -15.81 -11.49 15.43
CA PHE A 23 -16.57 -12.13 16.52
C PHE A 23 -15.99 -13.48 16.97
N LYS A 24 -15.13 -14.11 16.17
CA LYS A 24 -14.42 -15.34 16.55
C LYS A 24 -13.21 -15.10 17.43
N ILE A 25 -12.75 -13.85 17.56
CA ILE A 25 -11.56 -13.49 18.32
C ILE A 25 -12.02 -12.99 19.69
N SER A 26 -11.60 -13.66 20.76
CA SER A 26 -11.89 -13.20 22.11
C SER A 26 -11.10 -11.93 22.44
N ARG A 27 -11.59 -11.13 23.39
CA ARG A 27 -10.87 -9.92 23.84
C ARG A 27 -9.47 -10.26 24.35
N THR A 28 -9.32 -11.37 25.08
CA THR A 28 -8.03 -11.81 25.62
C THR A 28 -7.06 -12.15 24.50
N ASP A 29 -7.52 -12.83 23.44
CA ASP A 29 -6.67 -13.18 22.30
C ASP A 29 -6.28 -11.96 21.47
N ALA A 30 -7.21 -11.01 21.32
CA ALA A 30 -6.97 -9.76 20.59
C ALA A 30 -5.92 -8.86 21.26
N LEU A 31 -5.74 -8.97 22.58
CA LEU A 31 -4.78 -8.19 23.35
C LEU A 31 -3.39 -8.81 23.41
N ILE A 32 -3.20 -10.03 22.92
CA ILE A 32 -1.89 -10.68 22.85
C ILE A 32 -1.05 -9.97 21.78
N PRO A 33 0.10 -9.37 22.14
CA PRO A 33 0.99 -8.76 21.16
C PRO A 33 1.46 -9.82 20.16
N ARG A 34 1.21 -9.57 18.88
CA ARG A 34 1.74 -10.45 17.83
C ARG A 34 3.22 -10.14 17.64
N PRO A 35 4.12 -11.15 17.69
CA PRO A 35 5.53 -10.92 17.42
C PRO A 35 5.69 -10.33 16.02
N GLU A 36 6.65 -9.41 15.88
CA GLU A 36 6.96 -8.78 14.61
C GLU A 36 7.42 -9.88 13.64
N GLN A 37 6.65 -10.11 12.58
CA GLN A 37 7.04 -11.04 11.53
C GLN A 37 8.11 -10.34 10.69
N SER A 38 9.38 -10.63 10.97
CA SER A 38 10.49 -10.19 10.12
C SER A 38 10.36 -10.90 8.76
N SER A 39 9.75 -10.19 7.81
CA SER A 39 9.65 -10.67 6.44
C SER A 39 10.97 -10.36 5.73
N ARG A 40 11.57 -11.38 5.11
CA ARG A 40 12.73 -11.22 4.23
C ARG A 40 12.37 -10.59 2.89
N ARG A 41 11.07 -10.52 2.58
CA ARG A 41 10.53 -9.97 1.33
C ARG A 41 10.99 -8.52 1.12
N THR A 42 11.69 -8.31 0.02
CA THR A 42 12.04 -6.97 -0.45
C THR A 42 10.80 -6.10 -0.67
N LYS A 43 10.86 -4.83 -0.24
CA LYS A 43 9.77 -3.87 -0.42
C LYS A 43 9.86 -3.21 -1.80
N LEU A 44 8.89 -3.49 -2.68
CA LEU A 44 8.73 -2.80 -3.95
C LEU A 44 7.84 -1.58 -3.75
N THR A 45 8.46 -0.40 -3.60
CA THR A 45 7.73 0.86 -3.37
C THR A 45 7.37 1.53 -4.69
N MET A 46 6.09 1.75 -4.94
CA MET A 46 5.58 2.41 -6.15
C MET A 46 4.55 3.49 -5.81
N ALA A 47 4.37 4.48 -6.68
CA ALA A 47 3.29 5.45 -6.49
C ALA A 47 1.94 4.82 -6.81
N TYR A 48 0.89 5.12 -6.04
CA TYR A 48 -0.48 4.69 -6.34
C TYR A 48 -1.00 5.44 -7.56
N HIS A 49 -0.80 4.87 -8.75
CA HIS A 49 -1.23 5.41 -10.03
C HIS A 49 -1.72 4.26 -10.93
N PRO A 50 -2.80 4.41 -11.72
CA PRO A 50 -3.33 3.34 -12.57
C PRO A 50 -2.28 2.64 -13.45
N HIS A 51 -1.34 3.40 -14.03
CA HIS A 51 -0.22 2.81 -14.81
C HIS A 51 0.72 1.93 -13.98
N ASN A 52 0.95 2.27 -12.70
CA ASN A 52 1.83 1.48 -11.83
C ASN A 52 1.16 0.18 -11.38
N LEU A 53 -0.18 0.09 -11.39
CA LEU A 53 -0.89 -1.17 -11.14
C LEU A 53 -0.57 -2.22 -12.21
N VAL A 54 -0.33 -1.79 -13.45
CA VAL A 54 0.11 -2.67 -14.54
C VAL A 54 1.55 -3.11 -14.33
N ALA A 55 2.43 -2.19 -13.93
CA ALA A 55 3.82 -2.51 -13.60
C ALA A 55 3.91 -3.58 -12.50
N ARG A 56 3.06 -3.51 -11.46
CA ARG A 56 2.94 -4.59 -10.47
C ARG A 56 2.68 -5.94 -11.12
N LYS A 57 1.70 -6.04 -12.03
CA LYS A 57 1.39 -7.33 -12.68
C LYS A 57 2.58 -7.85 -13.48
N ILE A 58 3.26 -6.97 -14.22
CA ILE A 58 4.43 -7.34 -15.02
C ILE A 58 5.55 -7.89 -14.15
N VAL A 59 5.87 -7.23 -13.03
CA VAL A 59 6.92 -7.69 -12.11
C VAL A 59 6.60 -9.08 -11.55
N PHE A 60 5.36 -9.30 -11.10
CA PHE A 60 4.97 -10.59 -10.53
C PHE A 60 4.92 -11.71 -11.58
N ASN A 61 4.47 -11.42 -12.80
CA ASN A 61 4.43 -12.40 -13.89
C ASN A 61 5.84 -12.81 -14.36
N ASN A 62 6.84 -11.95 -14.18
CA ASN A 62 8.22 -12.17 -14.61
C ASN A 62 9.19 -12.36 -13.43
N LEU A 63 8.67 -12.71 -12.25
CA LEU A 63 9.49 -12.86 -11.04
C LEU A 63 10.58 -13.92 -11.22
N SER A 64 10.30 -15.01 -11.96
CA SER A 64 11.28 -16.05 -12.26
C SER A 64 12.51 -15.53 -13.01
N ILE A 65 12.34 -14.51 -13.86
CA ILE A 65 13.46 -13.85 -14.57
C ILE A 65 14.34 -13.09 -13.56
N LEU A 66 13.72 -12.39 -12.62
CA LEU A 66 14.44 -11.69 -11.55
C LEU A 66 15.16 -12.66 -10.62
N GLN A 67 14.55 -13.81 -10.34
CA GLN A 67 15.13 -14.86 -9.50
C GLN A 67 16.30 -15.59 -10.16
N ALA A 68 16.30 -15.70 -11.49
CA ALA A 68 17.38 -16.35 -12.24
C ALA A 68 18.63 -15.48 -12.40
N ALA A 69 18.51 -14.16 -12.21
CA ALA A 69 19.64 -13.24 -12.33
C ALA A 69 20.51 -13.28 -11.06
N PRO A 70 21.85 -13.33 -11.16
CA PRO A 70 22.74 -13.48 -10.00
C PRO A 70 22.54 -12.39 -8.93
N ASP A 71 22.49 -11.13 -9.35
CA ASP A 71 22.39 -9.99 -8.43
C ASP A 71 20.96 -9.79 -7.90
N ALA A 72 19.96 -10.03 -8.75
CA ALA A 72 18.56 -9.78 -8.40
C ALA A 72 17.93 -10.98 -7.67
N GLY A 73 18.44 -12.19 -7.86
CA GLY A 73 17.91 -13.41 -7.27
C GLY A 73 18.04 -13.44 -5.76
N GLU A 74 19.14 -12.92 -5.21
CA GLU A 74 19.31 -12.77 -3.76
C GLU A 74 18.32 -11.75 -3.16
N VAL A 75 18.00 -10.70 -3.92
CA VAL A 75 17.09 -9.63 -3.46
C VAL A 75 15.61 -10.03 -3.60
N PHE A 76 15.28 -10.82 -4.63
CA PHE A 76 13.92 -11.26 -4.97
C PHE A 76 13.74 -12.77 -4.76
N ASP A 77 14.40 -13.32 -3.74
CA ASP A 77 14.24 -14.71 -3.31
C ASP A 77 12.76 -15.06 -3.05
N GLU A 78 12.03 -14.13 -2.44
CA GLU A 78 10.59 -14.17 -2.23
C GLU A 78 9.87 -13.09 -3.06
N PRO A 79 8.59 -13.31 -3.44
CA PRO A 79 7.80 -12.29 -4.13
C PRO A 79 7.77 -10.98 -3.33
N PRO A 80 8.13 -9.82 -3.91
CA PRO A 80 8.30 -8.60 -3.14
C PRO A 80 7.01 -8.12 -2.48
N LEU A 81 7.11 -7.43 -1.35
CA LEU A 81 6.00 -6.74 -0.72
C LEU A 81 5.74 -5.43 -1.46
N VAL A 82 4.60 -5.32 -2.14
CA VAL A 82 4.25 -4.07 -2.84
C VAL A 82 3.75 -3.04 -1.85
N VAL A 83 4.43 -1.91 -1.79
CA VAL A 83 4.07 -0.77 -0.95
C VAL A 83 3.71 0.39 -1.86
N TYR A 84 2.54 0.98 -1.63
CA TYR A 84 2.11 2.16 -2.38
C TYR A 84 2.35 3.43 -1.58
N ARG A 85 3.00 4.42 -2.22
CA ARG A 85 3.07 5.80 -1.74
C ARG A 85 2.15 6.70 -2.54
N ARG A 86 1.78 7.86 -1.99
CA ARG A 86 1.02 8.87 -2.75
C ARG A 86 1.81 9.31 -3.98
N ALA A 87 1.16 9.39 -5.13
CA ALA A 87 1.75 10.02 -6.30
C ALA A 87 1.94 11.53 -6.06
N LYS A 88 2.92 12.13 -6.75
CA LYS A 88 3.07 13.59 -6.75
C LYS A 88 1.83 14.19 -7.39
N ASN A 89 1.18 15.12 -6.70
CA ASN A 89 0.07 15.88 -7.26
C ASN A 89 0.56 17.24 -7.77
N ILE A 90 -0.33 18.02 -8.40
CA ILE A 90 0.02 19.33 -8.95
C ILE A 90 0.62 20.25 -7.88
N ARG A 91 0.08 20.24 -6.65
CA ARG A 91 0.61 21.02 -5.53
C ARG A 91 2.07 20.66 -5.18
N ASP A 92 2.46 19.40 -5.33
CA ASP A 92 3.83 18.95 -5.08
C ASP A 92 4.81 19.35 -6.18
N ILE A 93 4.31 19.66 -7.38
CA ILE A 93 5.10 20.01 -8.56
C ILE A 93 5.24 21.53 -8.70
N LEU A 94 4.19 22.28 -8.33
CA LEU A 94 4.17 23.74 -8.42
C LEU A 94 5.16 24.36 -7.41
N VAL A 95 6.10 25.15 -7.93
CA VAL A 95 6.98 26.02 -7.14
C VAL A 95 6.20 27.27 -6.77
N ARG A 96 6.13 27.60 -5.48
CA ARG A 96 5.49 28.85 -5.03
C ARG A 96 6.40 30.03 -5.38
N SER A 97 5.97 30.90 -6.29
CA SER A 97 6.62 32.19 -6.48
C SER A 97 6.36 33.05 -5.24
N ARG A 98 7.43 33.60 -4.66
CA ARG A 98 7.30 34.70 -3.70
C ARG A 98 7.08 35.96 -4.51
N ILE A 99 5.86 36.48 -4.50
CA ILE A 99 5.60 37.84 -4.98
C ILE A 99 6.25 38.77 -3.94
N SER A 100 7.39 39.36 -4.26
CA SER A 100 7.95 40.45 -3.45
C SER A 100 7.04 41.66 -3.63
N ALA A 101 6.34 42.05 -2.57
CA ALA A 101 5.66 43.34 -2.52
C ALA A 101 6.75 44.43 -2.47
N SER A 102 7.11 44.96 -3.64
CA SER A 102 7.99 46.10 -3.79
C SER A 102 7.50 47.00 -4.92
N HIS A 103 6.44 47.76 -4.65
CA HIS A 103 6.30 49.17 -5.03
C HIS A 103 4.96 49.69 -4.52
N ASP A 104 5.00 50.63 -3.58
CA ASP A 104 4.38 51.94 -3.79
C ASP A 104 4.98 52.89 -2.74
N SER A 105 5.68 53.91 -3.25
CA SER A 105 6.21 55.07 -2.53
C SER A 105 5.21 56.20 -2.58
#